data_AF-A0A3D1ESF4-F1
#
_entry.id   AF-A0A3D1ESF4-F1
#
_cell.length_a   1.000
_cell.length_b   1.000
_cell.length_c   1.000
_cell.angle_alpha   90.00
_cell.angle_beta   90.00
_cell.angle_gamma   90.00
#
_symmetry.space_group_name_H-M   'P 1'
#
loop_
_entity.id
_entity.type
_entity.pdbx_description
1 polymer ?
#
loop_
_entity_poly.entity_id
_entity_poly.type
_entity_poly.pdbx_seq_one_letter_code
_entity_poly.pdbx_strand_id
1 'polypeptide(L)'
;MSSLILLAALCVESLRIGEWTSVFDKLDGPAAIAQHPDGGIVIADRLAGSIDRLVASGDLTRLAAGFAGPEGVAVHPTEGWMLVADTAADQVHVLAADGTKTMLGSKGNSLGSFCAPRGVAISADGSIAIADTGNDRVVLIHPDELGTFSERRLSLGDLDQPTDVHFTPKGDLLVADSGNDRVVQVKRGGAQERTNVGVHGAFPGFLDEPIAITFTDRPVVLDRRNHRLQALTGDGDAQWLYGEHAYEFREAGGKFHYPDDVVFDLESKQAWVLERTERRVQLFSLVPHDPALEEFVPPPAGMRAHLGPRCVVDGDLLVMTEPEAQRIFLFDARGEIPILIGQWGERGREMGLLMRSEAIALDAANQRVFLADRVNERLVELAFDWDGTVGYAENRFRMVRSIDLVAWTKARLPDATWTLRPDDLWFDGEHLHFADARNAFVGVFDERWRPTLLADASCGLSAPAQLRKDTNGRYVILDANRRALFSLDEEGPLLQVIPTGIKDPGGFVYQSDGTLFVTDRAKDELVRIQGDARSVLAQTGSDHGELWQPAGLALAPDARLLVMDVGNHRAQAFDAQGEWCLTFGTGRAVTPKTRDLRRPSLLSEE
;
A
#
# COMPACT_ATOMS: atom_id res chain seq x y z
N MET A 1 58.88 -9.20 11.44
CA MET A 1 57.90 -10.24 11.10
C MET A 1 56.60 -9.86 11.81
N SER A 2 55.94 -8.82 11.32
CA SER A 2 54.82 -8.87 10.35
C SER A 2 53.50 -9.10 11.07
N SER A 3 53.00 -8.03 11.67
CA SER A 3 51.61 -7.83 12.06
C SER A 3 50.78 -7.71 10.78
N LEU A 4 50.23 -8.82 10.31
CA LEU A 4 49.08 -8.85 9.41
C LEU A 4 48.03 -9.73 10.10
N ILE A 5 47.31 -9.14 11.05
CA ILE A 5 45.99 -9.66 11.40
C ILE A 5 45.06 -9.05 10.37
N LEU A 6 44.65 -9.91 9.45
CA LEU A 6 43.62 -9.69 8.45
C LEU A 6 42.40 -9.08 9.14
N LEU A 7 42.10 -7.79 8.90
CA LEU A 7 40.73 -7.30 8.99
C LEU A 7 39.96 -7.99 7.86
N ALA A 8 39.50 -9.22 8.10
CA ALA A 8 38.32 -9.68 7.42
C ALA A 8 37.20 -8.74 7.89
N ALA A 9 36.77 -7.84 7.01
CA ALA A 9 35.49 -7.19 7.18
C ALA A 9 34.47 -8.31 7.40
N LEU A 10 33.97 -8.46 8.62
CA LEU A 10 32.81 -9.29 8.91
C LEU A 10 31.72 -8.77 7.98
N CYS A 11 31.43 -9.52 6.92
CA CYS A 11 30.31 -9.26 6.06
C CYS A 11 29.09 -9.41 6.96
N VAL A 12 28.48 -8.30 7.35
CA VAL A 12 27.21 -8.33 8.07
C VAL A 12 26.23 -9.01 7.12
N GLU A 13 25.77 -10.19 7.48
CA GLU A 13 24.78 -10.93 6.70
C GLU A 13 23.56 -10.01 6.53
N SER A 14 23.23 -9.65 5.29
CA SER A 14 22.02 -8.88 5.02
C SER A 14 20.83 -9.81 5.25
N LEU A 15 19.93 -9.42 6.14
CA LEU A 15 18.78 -10.22 6.53
C LEU A 15 17.49 -9.52 6.13
N ARG A 16 16.49 -10.34 5.75
CA ARG A 16 15.09 -9.93 5.59
C ARG A 16 14.20 -10.84 6.41
N ILE A 17 12.99 -10.36 6.68
CA ILE A 17 11.93 -11.17 7.27
C ILE A 17 11.51 -12.30 6.32
N GLY A 18 11.33 -13.50 6.89
CA GLY A 18 11.10 -14.76 6.19
C GLY A 18 9.76 -15.38 6.54
N GLU A 19 9.75 -16.66 6.86
CA GLU A 19 8.52 -17.41 7.15
C GLU A 19 7.92 -17.03 8.50
N TRP A 20 6.58 -16.97 8.53
CA TRP A 20 5.80 -16.87 9.76
C TRP A 20 5.91 -18.15 10.57
N THR A 21 6.08 -18.03 11.89
CA THR A 21 6.25 -19.18 12.77
C THR A 21 5.17 -19.28 13.83
N SER A 22 4.74 -18.17 14.45
CA SER A 22 3.84 -18.21 15.61
C SER A 22 3.08 -16.89 15.80
N VAL A 23 2.01 -16.95 16.61
CA VAL A 23 1.22 -15.78 17.03
C VAL A 23 0.90 -15.86 18.52
N PHE A 24 0.91 -14.71 19.19
CA PHE A 24 0.64 -14.57 20.62
C PHE A 24 -0.47 -13.53 20.81
N ASP A 25 -1.67 -13.96 21.20
CA ASP A 25 -2.92 -13.17 21.12
C ASP A 25 -3.64 -12.96 22.47
N LYS A 26 -2.96 -13.29 23.58
CA LYS A 26 -3.45 -13.14 24.97
C LYS A 26 -2.88 -11.89 25.65
N LEU A 27 -2.80 -10.79 24.90
CA LEU A 27 -2.31 -9.51 25.40
C LEU A 27 -3.50 -8.57 25.59
N ASP A 28 -3.45 -7.68 26.58
CA ASP A 28 -4.58 -6.80 26.90
C ASP A 28 -4.56 -5.55 26.01
N GLY A 29 -3.42 -4.86 25.97
CA GLY A 29 -3.19 -3.66 25.18
C GLY A 29 -1.72 -3.46 24.84
N PRO A 30 -1.08 -4.40 24.11
CA PRO A 30 0.33 -4.28 23.78
C PRO A 30 0.55 -3.02 22.91
N ALA A 31 1.53 -2.20 23.27
CA ALA A 31 1.77 -0.90 22.63
C ALA A 31 3.19 -0.73 22.09
N ALA A 32 4.19 -1.36 22.72
CA ALA A 32 5.57 -1.37 22.23
C ALA A 32 6.30 -2.65 22.66
N ILE A 33 7.35 -3.01 21.94
CA ILE A 33 8.20 -4.17 22.15
C ILE A 33 9.69 -3.83 22.07
N ALA A 34 10.50 -4.54 22.84
CA ALA A 34 11.96 -4.41 22.79
C ALA A 34 12.64 -5.78 22.99
N GLN A 35 13.81 -5.97 22.38
CA GLN A 35 14.58 -7.21 22.57
C GLN A 35 15.08 -7.34 24.01
N HIS A 36 14.96 -8.53 24.59
CA HIS A 36 15.56 -8.85 25.89
C HIS A 36 16.92 -9.55 25.69
N PRO A 37 17.97 -9.22 26.49
CA PRO A 37 19.30 -9.83 26.34
C PRO A 37 19.31 -11.35 26.49
N ASP A 38 18.46 -11.88 27.38
CA ASP A 38 18.32 -13.34 27.57
C ASP A 38 17.38 -14.02 26.53
N GLY A 39 17.08 -13.34 25.43
CA GLY A 39 16.19 -13.79 24.36
C GLY A 39 14.71 -13.46 24.59
N GLY A 40 13.95 -13.49 23.49
CA GLY A 40 12.55 -13.03 23.46
C GLY A 40 12.42 -11.51 23.50
N ILE A 41 11.22 -11.04 23.82
CA ILE A 41 10.89 -9.61 23.84
C ILE A 41 10.30 -9.19 25.19
N VAL A 42 10.46 -7.91 25.50
CA VAL A 42 9.69 -7.20 26.53
C VAL A 42 8.56 -6.45 25.83
N ILE A 43 7.37 -6.47 26.42
CA ILE A 43 6.16 -5.83 25.93
C ILE A 43 5.74 -4.76 26.94
N ALA A 44 5.51 -3.53 26.46
CA ALA A 44 4.76 -2.52 27.19
C ALA A 44 3.27 -2.72 26.92
N ASP A 45 2.50 -3.10 27.94
CA ASP A 45 1.06 -3.25 27.84
C ASP A 45 0.35 -2.04 28.45
N ARG A 46 -0.25 -1.22 27.58
CA ARG A 46 -0.86 0.06 27.96
C ARG A 46 -2.13 -0.11 28.79
N LEU A 47 -2.86 -1.20 28.60
CA LEU A 47 -4.15 -1.41 29.29
C LEU A 47 -3.94 -2.15 30.61
N ALA A 48 -2.97 -3.06 30.67
CA ALA A 48 -2.56 -3.70 31.91
C ALA A 48 -1.67 -2.80 32.79
N GLY A 49 -1.07 -1.75 32.21
CA GLY A 49 -0.16 -0.85 32.92
C GLY A 49 1.10 -1.57 33.40
N SER A 50 1.59 -2.52 32.57
CA SER A 50 2.66 -3.46 32.91
C SER A 50 3.73 -3.55 31.83
N ILE A 51 4.88 -4.05 32.27
CA ILE A 51 6.00 -4.47 31.42
C ILE A 51 6.15 -5.97 31.62
N ASP A 52 5.95 -6.74 30.56
CA ASP A 52 5.91 -8.21 30.58
C ASP A 52 6.93 -8.77 29.59
N ARG A 53 7.64 -9.84 29.95
CA ARG A 53 8.56 -10.57 29.05
C ARG A 53 7.85 -11.73 28.39
N LEU A 54 7.91 -11.79 27.06
CA LEU A 54 7.43 -12.89 26.23
C LEU A 54 8.61 -13.61 25.56
N VAL A 55 8.68 -14.92 25.69
CA VAL A 55 9.67 -15.75 24.97
C VAL A 55 8.99 -16.61 23.90
N ALA A 56 9.78 -17.15 22.96
CA ALA A 56 9.28 -17.91 21.81
C ALA A 56 8.47 -19.17 22.19
N SER A 57 8.64 -19.74 23.39
CA SER A 57 7.79 -20.82 23.91
C SER A 57 6.36 -20.36 24.24
N GLY A 58 6.11 -19.06 24.30
CA GLY A 58 4.84 -18.45 24.71
C GLY A 58 4.74 -18.14 26.20
N ASP A 59 5.80 -18.39 26.97
CA ASP A 59 5.82 -18.04 28.40
C ASP A 59 5.85 -16.52 28.56
N LEU A 60 4.88 -15.99 29.33
CA LEU A 60 4.73 -14.57 29.62
C LEU A 60 4.97 -14.31 31.12
N THR A 61 5.97 -13.48 31.44
CA THR A 61 6.36 -13.17 32.83
C THR A 61 6.31 -11.68 33.11
N ARG A 62 5.63 -11.28 34.18
CA ARG A 62 5.57 -9.87 34.58
C ARG A 62 6.89 -9.39 35.19
N LEU A 63 7.45 -8.33 34.62
CA LEU A 63 8.67 -7.69 35.12
C LEU A 63 8.37 -6.48 36.00
N ALA A 64 7.40 -5.66 35.60
CA ALA A 64 6.98 -4.48 36.36
C ALA A 64 5.51 -4.11 36.09
N ALA A 65 4.93 -3.29 36.98
CA ALA A 65 3.58 -2.77 36.87
C ALA A 65 3.46 -1.39 37.54
N GLY A 66 2.28 -0.78 37.45
CA GLY A 66 2.00 0.53 38.06
C GLY A 66 2.40 1.69 37.15
N PHE A 67 2.19 1.51 35.85
CA PHE A 67 2.24 2.56 34.83
C PHE A 67 0.82 2.97 34.46
N ALA A 68 0.62 4.23 34.06
CA ALA A 68 -0.71 4.74 33.69
C ALA A 68 -1.14 4.33 32.28
N GLY A 69 -0.17 4.19 31.37
CA GLY A 69 -0.37 3.77 29.99
C GLY A 69 0.97 3.78 29.26
N PRO A 70 1.81 2.75 29.45
CA PRO A 70 3.11 2.69 28.80
C PRO A 70 2.95 2.41 27.30
N GLU A 71 3.54 3.26 26.45
CA GLU A 71 3.54 3.08 24.98
C GLU A 71 4.94 3.04 24.37
N GLY A 72 6.00 3.00 25.20
CA GLY A 72 7.37 2.80 24.74
C GLY A 72 8.18 2.04 25.76
N VAL A 73 9.02 1.12 25.28
CA VAL A 73 9.98 0.38 26.09
C VAL A 73 11.27 0.16 25.32
N ALA A 74 12.41 0.27 26.00
CA ALA A 74 13.71 -0.14 25.50
C ALA A 74 14.48 -0.88 26.59
N VAL A 75 15.31 -1.84 26.23
CA VAL A 75 16.13 -2.63 27.16
C VAL A 75 17.61 -2.42 26.84
N HIS A 76 18.43 -2.20 27.86
CA HIS A 76 19.88 -2.13 27.68
C HIS A 76 20.42 -3.50 27.26
N PRO A 77 21.16 -3.60 26.14
CA PRO A 77 21.45 -4.86 25.47
C PRO A 77 22.33 -5.83 26.27
N THR A 78 23.02 -5.37 27.32
CA THR A 78 23.88 -6.24 28.15
C THR A 78 23.55 -6.21 29.63
N GLU A 79 22.83 -5.20 30.11
CA GLU A 79 22.59 -4.99 31.55
C GLU A 79 21.13 -5.22 31.93
N GLY A 80 20.21 -5.26 30.96
CA GLY A 80 18.80 -5.60 31.17
C GLY A 80 17.97 -4.53 31.89
N TRP A 81 18.54 -3.39 32.30
CA TRP A 81 17.73 -2.25 32.75
C TRP A 81 16.96 -1.65 31.58
N MET A 82 15.83 -1.02 31.87
CA MET A 82 14.86 -0.61 30.85
C MET A 82 14.52 0.87 30.96
N LEU A 83 14.16 1.45 29.83
CA LEU A 83 13.54 2.76 29.74
C LEU A 83 12.08 2.56 29.35
N VAL A 84 11.16 3.22 30.06
CA VAL A 84 9.72 3.08 29.83
C VAL A 84 9.11 4.47 29.66
N ALA A 85 8.47 4.71 28.52
CA ALA A 85 7.64 5.89 28.31
C ALA A 85 6.20 5.61 28.78
N ASP A 86 5.83 6.20 29.92
CA ASP A 86 4.48 6.16 30.48
C ASP A 86 3.68 7.32 29.90
N THR A 87 3.25 7.14 28.65
CA THR A 87 2.68 8.17 27.77
C THR A 87 1.44 8.82 28.38
N ALA A 88 0.54 8.03 28.97
CA ALA A 88 -0.67 8.55 29.61
C ALA A 88 -0.37 9.43 30.85
N ALA A 89 0.80 9.26 31.47
CA ALA A 89 1.25 10.07 32.59
C ALA A 89 2.18 11.23 32.18
N ASP A 90 2.54 11.35 30.90
CA ASP A 90 3.59 12.25 30.40
C ASP A 90 4.93 12.06 31.14
N GLN A 91 5.29 10.81 31.43
CA GLN A 91 6.48 10.47 32.22
C GLN A 91 7.39 9.48 31.49
N VAL A 92 8.69 9.54 31.81
CA VAL A 92 9.65 8.52 31.39
C VAL A 92 10.34 7.98 32.64
N HIS A 93 10.44 6.66 32.74
CA HIS A 93 10.99 5.95 33.90
C HIS A 93 12.17 5.08 33.48
N VAL A 94 13.18 5.00 34.34
CA VAL A 94 14.23 4.00 34.29
C VAL A 94 13.85 2.88 35.26
N LEU A 95 13.83 1.66 34.76
CA LEU A 95 13.56 0.45 35.52
C LEU A 95 14.86 -0.34 35.65
N ALA A 96 15.38 -0.47 36.87
CA ALA A 96 16.53 -1.32 37.13
C ALA A 96 16.15 -2.80 36.99
N ALA A 97 17.15 -3.66 36.75
CA ALA A 97 16.95 -5.11 36.60
C ALA A 97 16.31 -5.78 37.84
N ASP A 98 16.42 -5.15 39.01
CA ASP A 98 15.79 -5.60 40.27
C ASP A 98 14.33 -5.14 40.43
N GLY A 99 13.78 -4.43 39.45
CA GLY A 99 12.42 -3.89 39.44
C GLY A 99 12.28 -2.49 40.06
N THR A 100 13.37 -1.86 40.51
CA THR A 100 13.33 -0.50 41.06
C THR A 100 13.02 0.52 39.97
N LYS A 101 11.97 1.34 40.17
CA LYS A 101 11.52 2.38 39.24
C LYS A 101 12.01 3.77 39.67
N THR A 102 12.73 4.46 38.79
CA THR A 102 13.17 5.86 38.98
C THR A 102 12.62 6.74 37.87
N MET A 103 12.06 7.90 38.22
CA MET A 103 11.54 8.84 37.22
C MET A 103 12.67 9.67 36.60
N LEU A 104 12.78 9.63 35.27
CA LEU A 104 13.77 10.38 34.49
C LEU A 104 13.27 11.77 34.08
N GLY A 105 11.96 11.92 33.93
CA GLY A 105 11.32 13.20 33.68
C GLY A 105 9.80 13.12 33.81
N SER A 106 9.18 14.28 33.97
CA SER A 106 7.75 14.45 34.25
C SER A 106 7.06 15.32 33.19
N LYS A 107 5.74 15.50 33.30
CA LYS A 107 4.96 16.35 32.39
C LYS A 107 5.55 17.75 32.19
N GLY A 108 5.64 18.20 30.95
CA GLY A 108 6.02 19.57 30.57
C GLY A 108 6.69 19.65 29.19
N ASN A 109 7.29 20.80 28.90
CA ASN A 109 7.95 21.08 27.61
C ASN A 109 9.43 21.50 27.74
N SER A 110 9.97 21.49 28.97
CA SER A 110 11.40 21.70 29.21
C SER A 110 12.22 20.47 28.81
N LEU A 111 13.54 20.55 28.68
CA LEU A 111 14.37 19.37 28.32
C LEU A 111 14.31 18.23 29.37
N GLY A 112 13.93 18.56 30.61
CA GLY A 112 13.71 17.59 31.70
C GLY A 112 12.28 17.05 31.76
N SER A 113 11.40 17.48 30.86
CA SER A 113 9.97 17.23 30.92
C SER A 113 9.41 16.78 29.56
N PHE A 114 8.27 16.09 29.56
CA PHE A 114 7.73 15.44 28.35
C PHE A 114 6.22 15.68 28.17
N CYS A 115 5.74 15.51 26.95
CA CYS A 115 4.34 15.55 26.56
C CYS A 115 4.08 14.39 25.59
N ALA A 116 3.26 13.42 26.02
CA ALA A 116 2.99 12.18 25.31
C ALA A 116 4.26 11.51 24.73
N PRO A 117 5.30 11.22 25.55
CA PRO A 117 6.48 10.52 25.05
C PRO A 117 6.07 9.12 24.58
N ARG A 118 6.56 8.67 23.41
CA ARG A 118 6.25 7.35 22.84
C ARG A 118 7.52 6.51 22.71
N GLY A 119 8.19 6.56 21.56
CA GLY A 119 9.40 5.80 21.31
C GLY A 119 10.56 6.14 22.24
N VAL A 120 11.29 5.11 22.66
CA VAL A 120 12.49 5.23 23.48
C VAL A 120 13.55 4.27 22.97
N ALA A 121 14.82 4.66 23.04
CA ALA A 121 15.94 3.79 22.67
C ALA A 121 17.11 3.95 23.64
N ILE A 122 17.83 2.85 23.81
CA ILE A 122 19.07 2.77 24.60
C ILE A 122 20.16 2.23 23.67
N SER A 123 21.26 2.98 23.55
CA SER A 123 22.45 2.51 22.82
C SER A 123 23.34 1.66 23.72
N ALA A 124 24.27 0.91 23.13
CA ALA A 124 25.21 0.04 23.87
C ALA A 124 26.17 0.80 24.80
N ASP A 125 26.36 2.12 24.62
CA ASP A 125 27.15 2.94 25.54
C ASP A 125 26.33 3.55 26.69
N GLY A 126 25.02 3.26 26.74
CA GLY A 126 24.08 3.80 27.72
C GLY A 126 23.44 5.12 27.34
N SER A 127 23.76 5.71 26.18
CA SER A 127 23.04 6.90 25.68
C SER A 127 21.59 6.56 25.37
N ILE A 128 20.69 7.49 25.68
CA ILE A 128 19.24 7.32 25.50
C ILE A 128 18.66 8.37 24.58
N ALA A 129 17.67 7.96 23.80
CA ALA A 129 16.84 8.81 22.97
C ALA A 129 15.37 8.63 23.33
N ILE A 130 14.63 9.73 23.35
CA ILE A 130 13.21 9.76 23.71
C ILE A 130 12.47 10.58 22.65
N ALA A 131 11.54 9.96 21.94
CA ALA A 131 10.56 10.64 21.09
C ALA A 131 9.51 11.30 21.98
N ASP A 132 9.63 12.62 22.15
CA ASP A 132 8.72 13.45 22.92
C ASP A 132 7.62 13.95 21.98
N THR A 133 6.76 13.00 21.55
CA THR A 133 5.85 13.13 20.41
C THR A 133 4.95 14.36 20.51
N GLY A 134 4.38 14.64 21.67
CA GLY A 134 3.50 15.80 21.87
C GLY A 134 4.21 17.15 21.93
N ASN A 135 5.54 17.17 21.93
CA ASN A 135 6.37 18.36 21.83
C ASN A 135 7.18 18.41 20.51
N ASP A 136 6.90 17.53 19.55
CA ASP A 136 7.50 17.51 18.20
C ASP A 136 9.05 17.52 18.21
N ARG A 137 9.64 16.72 19.11
CA ARG A 137 11.09 16.66 19.27
C ARG A 137 11.58 15.28 19.73
N VAL A 138 12.88 15.06 19.58
CA VAL A 138 13.60 13.97 20.24
C VAL A 138 14.58 14.55 21.28
N VAL A 139 14.56 14.00 22.50
CA VAL A 139 15.49 14.36 23.57
C VAL A 139 16.59 13.30 23.67
N LEU A 140 17.85 13.74 23.66
CA LEU A 140 19.02 12.88 23.82
C LEU A 140 19.73 13.14 25.15
N ILE A 141 20.13 12.07 25.81
CA ILE A 141 20.83 12.10 27.10
C ILE A 141 21.98 11.11 27.04
N HIS A 142 23.19 11.60 27.32
CA HIS A 142 24.38 10.75 27.42
C HIS A 142 24.60 10.33 28.88
N PRO A 143 25.17 9.16 29.15
CA PRO A 143 25.57 8.78 30.50
C PRO A 143 26.85 9.51 30.89
N ASP A 144 26.94 9.92 32.16
CA ASP A 144 28.21 10.39 32.75
C ASP A 144 29.08 9.20 33.13
N GLU A 145 28.46 8.18 33.71
CA GLU A 145 28.96 6.82 33.94
C GLU A 145 27.82 5.83 33.65
N LEU A 146 28.11 4.56 33.30
CA LEU A 146 27.08 3.54 33.09
C LEU A 146 26.11 3.49 34.29
N GLY A 147 24.82 3.70 34.02
CA GLY A 147 23.76 3.76 35.05
C GLY A 147 23.51 5.13 35.68
N THR A 148 24.25 6.18 35.29
CA THR A 148 23.99 7.58 35.70
C THR A 148 23.85 8.49 34.49
N PHE A 149 22.81 9.34 34.47
CA PHE A 149 22.47 10.17 33.33
C PHE A 149 22.94 11.61 33.53
N SER A 150 23.58 12.17 32.51
CA SER A 150 23.99 13.57 32.48
C SER A 150 22.81 14.53 32.65
N GLU A 151 23.03 15.63 33.37
CA GLU A 151 22.10 16.76 33.40
C GLU A 151 22.01 17.48 32.04
N ARG A 152 23.08 17.42 31.24
CA ARG A 152 23.10 17.96 29.88
C ARG A 152 22.23 17.08 28.97
N ARG A 153 21.16 17.69 28.47
CA ARG A 153 20.22 17.12 27.51
C ARG A 153 20.28 17.88 26.19
N LEU A 154 20.18 17.16 25.08
CA LEU A 154 20.11 17.76 23.74
C LEU A 154 18.71 17.58 23.18
N SER A 155 18.26 18.53 22.36
CA SER A 155 16.97 18.46 21.67
C SER A 155 17.18 18.48 20.17
N LEU A 156 16.54 17.55 19.49
CA LEU A 156 16.39 17.52 18.04
C LEU A 156 14.94 17.93 17.72
N GLY A 157 14.74 19.15 17.20
CA GLY A 157 13.44 19.61 16.66
C GLY A 157 13.39 19.49 15.13
N ASP A 158 12.48 20.21 14.48
CA ASP A 158 12.15 20.09 13.04
C ASP A 158 11.61 18.69 12.70
N LEU A 159 10.68 18.24 13.54
CA LEU A 159 9.95 16.98 13.44
C LEU A 159 8.46 17.30 13.59
N ASP A 160 7.60 16.37 13.20
CA ASP A 160 6.15 16.41 13.42
C ASP A 160 5.70 15.03 13.90
N GLN A 161 5.23 14.99 15.15
CA GLN A 161 4.83 13.75 15.82
C GLN A 161 5.84 12.61 15.66
N PRO A 162 7.11 12.75 16.11
CA PRO A 162 8.05 11.65 16.07
C PRO A 162 7.54 10.52 16.97
N THR A 163 7.41 9.30 16.44
CA THR A 163 6.76 8.19 17.16
C THR A 163 7.75 7.16 17.68
N ASP A 164 8.86 6.96 16.98
CA ASP A 164 9.89 5.99 17.32
C ASP A 164 11.32 6.50 17.08
N VAL A 165 12.27 5.92 17.81
CA VAL A 165 13.70 6.23 17.73
C VAL A 165 14.51 4.93 17.84
N HIS A 166 15.61 4.83 17.10
CA HIS A 166 16.48 3.65 17.16
C HIS A 166 17.95 3.97 16.90
N PHE A 167 18.86 3.40 17.68
CA PHE A 167 20.30 3.54 17.46
C PHE A 167 20.84 2.44 16.55
N THR A 168 21.58 2.83 15.51
CA THR A 168 22.37 1.90 14.69
C THR A 168 23.60 1.38 15.48
N PRO A 169 24.24 0.27 15.06
CA PRO A 169 25.49 -0.21 15.68
C PRO A 169 26.65 0.80 15.63
N LYS A 170 26.61 1.77 14.70
CA LYS A 170 27.60 2.86 14.63
C LYS A 170 27.31 4.00 15.62
N GLY A 171 26.14 3.97 16.26
CA GLY A 171 25.63 4.99 17.16
C GLY A 171 24.95 6.18 16.46
N ASP A 172 24.70 6.09 15.16
CA ASP A 172 23.77 7.02 14.48
C ASP A 172 22.35 6.78 15.01
N LEU A 173 21.55 7.83 15.10
CA LEU A 173 20.15 7.77 15.52
C LEU A 173 19.24 7.81 14.29
N LEU A 174 18.26 6.92 14.26
CA LEU A 174 17.12 6.95 13.34
C LEU A 174 15.89 7.44 14.10
N VAL A 175 15.08 8.27 13.46
CA VAL A 175 13.84 8.83 14.03
C VAL A 175 12.71 8.61 13.04
N ALA A 176 11.61 7.99 13.49
CA ALA A 176 10.37 7.89 12.74
C ALA A 176 9.60 9.21 12.89
N ASP A 177 9.74 10.09 11.91
CA ASP A 177 9.12 11.41 11.88
C ASP A 177 7.74 11.28 11.20
N SER A 178 6.80 10.62 11.89
CA SER A 178 5.60 10.06 11.30
C SER A 178 4.65 11.10 10.72
N GLY A 179 4.53 12.28 11.32
CA GLY A 179 3.69 13.36 10.79
C GLY A 179 4.22 13.94 9.47
N ASN A 180 5.52 13.80 9.22
CA ASN A 180 6.19 14.20 7.99
C ASN A 180 6.44 13.05 7.01
N ASP A 181 5.97 11.83 7.31
CA ASP A 181 6.12 10.64 6.48
C ASP A 181 7.56 10.38 6.01
N ARG A 182 8.51 10.51 6.94
CA ARG A 182 9.94 10.31 6.67
C ARG A 182 10.65 9.66 7.85
N VAL A 183 11.84 9.13 7.58
CA VAL A 183 12.81 8.77 8.61
C VAL A 183 13.96 9.78 8.61
N VAL A 184 14.31 10.30 9.78
CA VAL A 184 15.47 11.21 9.93
C VAL A 184 16.64 10.43 10.51
N GLN A 185 17.76 10.37 9.78
CA GLN A 185 19.02 9.83 10.29
C GLN A 185 19.91 10.97 10.79
N VAL A 186 20.39 10.86 12.02
CA VAL A 186 21.29 11.81 12.67
C VAL A 186 22.63 11.13 12.96
N LYS A 187 23.71 11.69 12.42
CA LYS A 187 25.06 11.13 12.59
C LYS A 187 25.56 11.29 14.02
N ARG A 188 26.22 10.25 14.55
CA ARG A 188 26.83 10.31 15.89
C ARG A 188 27.85 11.46 15.96
N GLY A 189 27.75 12.30 16.98
CA GLY A 189 28.66 13.45 17.19
C GLY A 189 28.38 14.68 16.31
N GLY A 190 27.43 14.58 15.37
CA GLY A 190 27.03 15.66 14.46
C GLY A 190 25.52 15.88 14.46
N ALA A 191 24.95 16.41 15.55
CA ALA A 191 23.49 16.65 15.67
C ALA A 191 22.89 17.58 14.57
N GLN A 192 23.76 18.26 13.82
CA GLN A 192 23.43 19.12 12.68
C GLN A 192 23.49 18.39 11.32
N GLU A 193 24.13 17.22 11.25
CA GLU A 193 24.23 16.41 10.04
C GLU A 193 23.06 15.42 10.02
N ARG A 194 22.03 15.79 9.26
CA ARG A 194 20.80 15.01 9.12
C ARG A 194 20.56 14.65 7.67
N THR A 195 20.11 13.42 7.45
CA THR A 195 19.60 12.96 6.16
C THR A 195 18.18 12.46 6.33
N ASN A 196 17.32 12.81 5.39
CA ASN A 196 15.95 12.32 5.34
C ASN A 196 15.92 11.10 4.42
N VAL A 197 15.25 10.06 4.88
CA VAL A 197 15.08 8.80 4.18
C VAL A 197 13.59 8.58 3.97
N GLY A 198 13.22 8.36 2.71
CA GLY A 198 11.84 8.19 2.29
C GLY A 198 11.07 9.50 2.06
N VAL A 199 9.93 9.37 1.39
CA VAL A 199 9.00 10.44 1.04
C VAL A 199 7.57 9.92 1.18
N HIS A 200 6.60 10.80 1.42
CA HIS A 200 5.20 10.38 1.58
C HIS A 200 4.66 9.57 0.38
N GLY A 201 4.12 8.37 0.64
CA GLY A 201 3.31 7.59 -0.30
C GLY A 201 3.41 6.07 -0.11
N ALA A 202 2.74 5.33 -0.99
CA ALA A 202 2.60 3.87 -0.88
C ALA A 202 3.63 3.05 -1.68
N PHE A 203 4.49 3.70 -2.47
CA PHE A 203 5.48 3.00 -3.29
C PHE A 203 6.65 2.45 -2.47
N PRO A 204 7.38 1.45 -2.99
CA PRO A 204 8.68 1.10 -2.42
C PRO A 204 9.60 2.32 -2.28
N GLY A 205 10.14 2.54 -1.09
CA GLY A 205 10.97 3.70 -0.76
C GLY A 205 10.17 4.89 -0.23
N PHE A 206 8.84 4.83 -0.34
CA PHE A 206 7.92 5.85 0.16
C PHE A 206 7.28 5.35 1.47
N LEU A 207 6.90 6.26 2.34
CA LEU A 207 6.39 5.99 3.67
C LEU A 207 5.01 6.63 3.84
N ASP A 208 4.06 5.98 4.52
CA ASP A 208 2.79 6.56 4.97
C ASP A 208 2.58 6.16 6.43
N GLU A 209 2.78 7.13 7.33
CA GLU A 209 2.85 6.94 8.78
C GLU A 209 3.92 5.89 9.18
N PRO A 210 5.22 6.13 8.92
CA PRO A 210 6.29 5.26 9.42
C PRO A 210 6.26 5.29 10.95
N ILE A 211 5.90 4.18 11.60
CA ILE A 211 5.54 4.16 13.03
C ILE A 211 6.62 3.57 13.94
N ALA A 212 7.45 2.68 13.40
CA ALA A 212 8.54 2.03 14.13
C ALA A 212 9.71 1.75 13.20
N ILE A 213 10.93 1.71 13.75
CA ILE A 213 12.16 1.48 12.99
C ILE A 213 13.04 0.47 13.69
N THR A 214 13.47 -0.56 12.95
CA THR A 214 14.55 -1.45 13.37
C THR A 214 15.75 -1.33 12.41
N PHE A 215 16.84 -2.04 12.70
CA PHE A 215 18.08 -1.94 11.94
C PHE A 215 18.76 -3.31 11.81
N THR A 216 19.07 -3.69 10.57
CA THR A 216 19.88 -4.87 10.25
C THR A 216 21.29 -4.43 9.86
N ASP A 217 21.63 -4.50 8.58
CA ASP A 217 22.70 -3.77 7.91
C ASP A 217 22.22 -2.39 7.41
N ARG A 218 20.90 -2.15 7.43
CA ARG A 218 20.22 -0.95 6.93
C ARG A 218 18.94 -0.66 7.71
N PRO A 219 18.35 0.54 7.59
CA PRO A 219 17.05 0.85 8.19
C PRO A 219 15.95 -0.07 7.67
N VAL A 220 15.16 -0.62 8.58
CA VAL A 220 13.92 -1.33 8.28
C VAL A 220 12.79 -0.57 8.95
N VAL A 221 11.85 -0.08 8.16
CA VAL A 221 10.77 0.80 8.62
C VAL A 221 9.46 0.03 8.60
N LEU A 222 8.73 0.07 9.71
CA LEU A 222 7.35 -0.37 9.81
C LEU A 222 6.45 0.77 9.34
N ASP A 223 5.87 0.56 8.17
CA ASP A 223 5.14 1.55 7.40
C ASP A 223 3.63 1.30 7.60
N ARG A 224 3.07 1.94 8.63
CA ARG A 224 1.85 1.48 9.30
C ARG A 224 0.63 1.49 8.38
N ARG A 225 0.44 2.56 7.61
CA ARG A 225 -0.73 2.71 6.72
C ARG A 225 -0.55 1.96 5.41
N ASN A 226 0.68 1.64 5.05
CA ASN A 226 0.99 0.73 3.94
C ASN A 226 1.04 -0.74 4.37
N HIS A 227 0.76 -1.05 5.64
CA HIS A 227 0.62 -2.41 6.16
C HIS A 227 1.83 -3.30 5.93
N ARG A 228 3.04 -2.74 5.99
CA ARG A 228 4.25 -3.45 5.59
C ARG A 228 5.48 -3.04 6.38
N LEU A 229 6.50 -3.87 6.31
CA LEU A 229 7.89 -3.52 6.55
C LEU A 229 8.58 -3.24 5.22
N GLN A 230 9.51 -2.30 5.22
CA GLN A 230 10.43 -2.12 4.10
C GLN A 230 11.83 -1.79 4.58
N ALA A 231 12.83 -2.39 3.92
CA ALA A 231 14.22 -2.01 4.12
C ALA A 231 14.65 -0.96 3.11
N LEU A 232 15.32 0.07 3.59
CA LEU A 232 15.71 1.23 2.78
C LEU A 232 17.24 1.35 2.67
N THR A 233 17.72 1.88 1.56
CA THR A 233 19.09 2.39 1.46
C THR A 233 19.23 3.71 2.25
N GLY A 234 20.46 4.20 2.41
CA GLY A 234 20.69 5.51 3.04
C GLY A 234 20.08 6.68 2.27
N ASP A 235 19.76 6.48 0.98
CA ASP A 235 19.15 7.48 0.09
C ASP A 235 17.61 7.31 -0.01
N GLY A 236 17.04 6.29 0.64
CA GLY A 236 15.59 6.05 0.68
C GLY A 236 15.06 5.07 -0.36
N ASP A 237 15.92 4.42 -1.13
CA ASP A 237 15.48 3.39 -2.08
C ASP A 237 15.07 2.12 -1.33
N ALA A 238 13.92 1.54 -1.69
CA ALA A 238 13.53 0.23 -1.16
C ALA A 238 14.46 -0.87 -1.67
N GLN A 239 14.66 -1.85 -0.81
CA GLN A 239 15.55 -2.99 -1.03
C GLN A 239 14.82 -4.32 -0.90
N TRP A 240 13.87 -4.38 0.03
CA TRP A 240 12.84 -5.41 0.10
C TRP A 240 11.64 -4.89 0.86
N LEU A 241 10.49 -5.53 0.66
CA LEU A 241 9.26 -5.25 1.38
C LEU A 241 8.67 -6.56 1.89
N TYR A 242 7.93 -6.49 3.00
CA TYR A 242 7.23 -7.63 3.53
C TYR A 242 5.97 -7.20 4.26
N GLY A 243 4.91 -7.96 4.06
CA GLY A 243 3.63 -7.72 4.68
C GLY A 243 2.64 -7.00 3.77
N GLU A 244 1.39 -7.12 4.16
CA GLU A 244 0.23 -6.68 3.41
C GLU A 244 -0.95 -6.51 4.38
N HIS A 245 -2.00 -5.78 3.98
CA HIS A 245 -3.15 -5.55 4.85
C HIS A 245 -3.91 -6.85 5.14
N ALA A 246 -4.32 -7.05 6.39
CA ALA A 246 -5.16 -8.18 6.81
C ALA A 246 -6.65 -7.91 6.52
N TYR A 247 -7.36 -8.87 5.93
CA TYR A 247 -8.79 -8.75 5.62
C TYR A 247 -9.66 -9.34 6.71
N GLU A 248 -9.21 -10.47 7.25
CA GLU A 248 -9.88 -11.12 8.35
C GLU A 248 -9.33 -10.63 9.68
N PHE A 249 -10.23 -10.50 10.66
CA PHE A 249 -9.82 -10.22 12.03
C PHE A 249 -8.85 -11.31 12.48
N ARG A 250 -7.65 -10.92 12.93
CA ARG A 250 -6.55 -11.80 13.33
C ARG A 250 -5.98 -12.71 12.23
N GLU A 251 -6.07 -12.35 10.96
CA GLU A 251 -5.35 -13.05 9.88
C GLU A 251 -3.84 -13.00 10.12
N ALA A 252 -3.14 -14.14 10.16
CA ALA A 252 -1.69 -14.21 10.46
C ALA A 252 -0.87 -14.46 9.18
N GLY A 253 0.45 -14.61 9.30
CA GLY A 253 1.30 -14.99 8.17
C GLY A 253 1.89 -13.82 7.39
N GLY A 254 2.10 -12.67 8.04
CA GLY A 254 2.56 -11.46 7.39
C GLY A 254 1.44 -10.53 6.93
N LYS A 255 0.18 -10.93 7.14
CA LYS A 255 -0.99 -10.04 7.06
C LYS A 255 -1.01 -9.15 8.31
N PHE A 256 -0.97 -7.84 8.11
CA PHE A 256 -0.88 -6.83 9.17
C PHE A 256 -2.06 -5.84 9.15
N HIS A 257 -2.70 -5.67 10.30
CA HIS A 257 -3.77 -4.68 10.47
C HIS A 257 -3.27 -3.47 11.25
N TYR A 258 -2.58 -2.56 10.56
CA TYR A 258 -1.90 -1.39 11.14
C TYR A 258 -0.90 -1.80 12.23
N PRO A 259 0.22 -2.46 11.86
CA PRO A 259 1.21 -2.89 12.84
C PRO A 259 1.82 -1.65 13.53
N ASP A 260 2.09 -1.75 14.83
CA ASP A 260 2.50 -0.59 15.64
C ASP A 260 3.99 -0.65 16.06
N ASP A 261 4.61 -1.82 16.12
CA ASP A 261 6.03 -1.94 16.51
C ASP A 261 6.71 -3.22 15.97
N VAL A 262 8.05 -3.20 15.86
CA VAL A 262 8.87 -4.30 15.32
C VAL A 262 10.22 -4.44 16.03
N VAL A 263 10.61 -5.68 16.33
CA VAL A 263 11.95 -6.03 16.85
C VAL A 263 12.58 -7.13 16.00
N PHE A 264 13.82 -6.91 15.56
CA PHE A 264 14.63 -7.92 14.90
C PHE A 264 15.73 -8.41 15.85
N ASP A 265 15.63 -9.66 16.28
CA ASP A 265 16.70 -10.36 17.01
C ASP A 265 17.60 -11.05 15.98
N LEU A 266 18.70 -10.38 15.65
CA LEU A 266 19.65 -10.85 14.64
C LEU A 266 20.43 -12.10 15.10
N GLU A 267 20.60 -12.30 16.41
CA GLU A 267 21.34 -13.44 16.97
C GLU A 267 20.52 -14.72 16.87
N SER A 268 19.25 -14.67 17.29
CA SER A 268 18.34 -15.81 17.19
C SER A 268 17.67 -15.94 15.80
N LYS A 269 17.92 -14.97 14.90
CA LYS A 269 17.29 -14.86 13.57
C LYS A 269 15.76 -14.84 13.66
N GLN A 270 15.22 -14.02 14.56
CA GLN A 270 13.79 -13.85 14.80
C GLN A 270 13.34 -12.42 14.54
N ALA A 271 12.14 -12.26 14.00
CA ALA A 271 11.46 -10.98 13.89
C ALA A 271 10.10 -11.03 14.59
N TRP A 272 9.84 -10.03 15.42
CA TRP A 272 8.61 -9.88 16.20
C TRP A 272 7.89 -8.64 15.71
N VAL A 273 6.62 -8.78 15.32
CA VAL A 273 5.78 -7.66 14.83
C VAL A 273 4.55 -7.55 15.72
N LEU A 274 4.34 -6.37 16.30
CA LEU A 274 3.23 -6.07 17.19
C LEU A 274 2.09 -5.42 16.42
N GLU A 275 0.86 -5.86 16.69
CA GLU A 275 -0.37 -5.26 16.18
C GLU A 275 -1.30 -4.95 17.35
N ARG A 276 -1.37 -3.68 17.73
CA ARG A 276 -2.14 -3.24 18.90
C ARG A 276 -3.64 -3.39 18.68
N THR A 277 -4.11 -3.12 17.46
CA THR A 277 -5.50 -3.27 17.02
C THR A 277 -6.01 -4.68 17.23
N GLU A 278 -5.18 -5.67 16.91
CA GLU A 278 -5.46 -7.11 17.04
C GLU A 278 -5.10 -7.68 18.42
N ARG A 279 -4.41 -6.87 19.25
CA ARG A 279 -3.88 -7.21 20.58
C ARG A 279 -2.97 -8.44 20.54
N ARG A 280 -2.05 -8.46 19.58
CA ARG A 280 -1.19 -9.61 19.34
C ARG A 280 0.24 -9.22 18.97
N VAL A 281 1.11 -10.21 19.06
CA VAL A 281 2.45 -10.19 18.45
C VAL A 281 2.58 -11.41 17.53
N GLN A 282 3.09 -11.22 16.32
CA GLN A 282 3.45 -12.27 15.39
C GLN A 282 4.96 -12.49 15.38
N LEU A 283 5.39 -13.74 15.27
CA LEU A 283 6.79 -14.14 15.19
C LEU A 283 7.11 -14.73 13.82
N PHE A 284 8.27 -14.35 13.30
CA PHE A 284 8.79 -14.73 12.00
C PHE A 284 10.28 -15.10 12.10
N SER A 285 10.75 -15.85 11.12
CA SER A 285 12.18 -16.07 10.91
C SER A 285 12.84 -14.90 10.19
N LEU A 286 14.15 -14.70 10.40
CA LEU A 286 15.02 -13.87 9.57
C LEU A 286 15.85 -14.75 8.65
N VAL A 287 15.88 -14.41 7.36
CA VAL A 287 16.56 -15.16 6.31
C VAL A 287 17.54 -14.27 5.54
N PRO A 288 18.59 -14.83 4.91
CA PRO A 288 19.49 -14.07 4.06
C PRO A 288 18.75 -13.30 2.95
N HIS A 289 19.21 -12.09 2.68
CA HIS A 289 18.74 -11.23 1.60
C HIS A 289 19.89 -10.97 0.61
N ASP A 290 19.63 -11.15 -0.68
CA ASP A 290 20.54 -10.77 -1.77
C ASP A 290 19.98 -9.54 -2.51
N PRO A 291 20.57 -8.34 -2.29
CA PRO A 291 20.11 -7.09 -2.91
C PRO A 291 20.16 -7.09 -4.44
N ALA A 292 20.99 -7.94 -5.05
CA ALA A 292 21.11 -8.01 -6.51
C ALA A 292 19.87 -8.62 -7.18
N LEU A 293 19.01 -9.29 -6.39
CA LEU A 293 17.83 -9.95 -6.90
C LEU A 293 16.64 -8.97 -6.98
N GLU A 294 16.63 -7.84 -6.28
CA GLU A 294 15.48 -6.93 -6.27
C GLU A 294 15.71 -5.61 -7.03
N GLU A 295 15.30 -5.56 -8.30
CA GLU A 295 15.30 -4.31 -9.08
C GLU A 295 14.03 -3.49 -8.79
N PHE A 296 14.21 -2.29 -8.24
CA PHE A 296 13.20 -1.26 -8.06
C PHE A 296 13.53 -0.08 -8.97
N VAL A 297 12.64 0.23 -9.91
CA VAL A 297 12.74 1.47 -10.67
C VAL A 297 12.00 2.54 -9.85
N PRO A 298 12.68 3.59 -9.36
CA PRO A 298 12.05 4.61 -8.54
C PRO A 298 11.03 5.39 -9.40
N PRO A 299 9.82 5.66 -8.87
CA PRO A 299 8.89 6.52 -9.58
C PRO A 299 9.46 7.94 -9.68
N PRO A 300 9.09 8.73 -10.70
CA PRO A 300 9.43 10.15 -10.76
C PRO A 300 9.11 10.88 -9.43
N ALA A 301 10.01 11.77 -9.00
CA ALA A 301 9.87 12.48 -7.74
C ALA A 301 8.50 13.19 -7.62
N GLY A 302 7.83 13.04 -6.46
CA GLY A 302 6.52 13.63 -6.20
C GLY A 302 5.31 12.79 -6.62
N MET A 303 5.54 11.58 -7.15
CA MET A 303 4.47 10.68 -7.56
C MET A 303 3.86 9.89 -6.39
N ARG A 304 2.55 10.01 -6.21
CA ARG A 304 1.72 9.21 -5.30
C ARG A 304 0.79 8.38 -6.18
N ALA A 305 0.73 7.06 -6.03
CA ALA A 305 -0.31 6.29 -6.72
C ALA A 305 -0.72 5.02 -5.98
N HIS A 306 -2.02 4.94 -5.78
CA HIS A 306 -2.80 3.74 -5.57
C HIS A 306 -3.51 3.45 -6.90
N LEU A 307 -3.32 2.29 -7.54
CA LEU A 307 -4.05 2.01 -8.78
C LEU A 307 -5.53 1.73 -8.47
N GLY A 308 -6.43 2.38 -9.21
CA GLY A 308 -7.86 2.28 -9.03
C GLY A 308 -8.47 1.06 -9.74
N PRO A 309 -9.77 0.80 -9.54
CA PRO A 309 -10.46 -0.37 -10.08
C PRO A 309 -10.76 -0.27 -11.58
N ARG A 310 -10.26 0.76 -12.29
CA ARG A 310 -10.60 1.03 -13.69
C ARG A 310 -9.34 1.16 -14.53
N CYS A 311 -9.32 0.37 -15.59
CA CYS A 311 -8.36 0.47 -16.68
C CYS A 311 -9.12 0.37 -18.01
N VAL A 312 -8.65 1.11 -19.02
CA VAL A 312 -9.16 1.05 -20.40
C VAL A 312 -7.98 1.10 -21.35
N VAL A 313 -8.03 0.23 -22.36
CA VAL A 313 -7.09 0.21 -23.48
C VAL A 313 -7.85 0.57 -24.75
N ASP A 314 -7.24 1.42 -25.58
CA ASP A 314 -7.66 1.66 -26.96
C ASP A 314 -6.41 1.90 -27.82
N GLY A 315 -6.26 1.06 -28.85
CA GLY A 315 -5.01 0.92 -29.59
C GLY A 315 -3.82 0.77 -28.63
N ASP A 316 -2.77 1.52 -28.88
CA ASP A 316 -1.49 1.44 -28.19
C ASP A 316 -1.45 2.13 -26.80
N LEU A 317 -2.59 2.63 -26.32
CA LEU A 317 -2.66 3.46 -25.13
C LEU A 317 -3.51 2.80 -24.04
N LEU A 318 -3.03 2.95 -22.80
CA LEU A 318 -3.70 2.49 -21.59
C LEU A 318 -3.96 3.69 -20.68
N VAL A 319 -5.21 3.83 -20.21
CA VAL A 319 -5.57 4.77 -19.15
C VAL A 319 -5.99 4.01 -17.90
N MET A 320 -5.48 4.44 -16.75
CA MET A 320 -5.84 3.90 -15.44
C MET A 320 -6.27 5.02 -14.48
N THR A 321 -7.21 4.72 -13.59
CA THR A 321 -7.56 5.66 -12.50
C THR A 321 -6.64 5.49 -11.30
N GLU A 322 -6.53 6.57 -10.53
CA GLU A 322 -5.84 6.64 -9.25
C GLU A 322 -6.84 7.27 -8.25
N PRO A 323 -7.37 6.51 -7.28
CA PRO A 323 -8.49 6.96 -6.47
C PRO A 323 -8.07 7.75 -5.22
N GLU A 324 -6.80 7.83 -4.85
CA GLU A 324 -6.41 8.54 -3.61
C GLU A 324 -6.07 10.00 -3.87
N ALA A 325 -5.15 10.25 -4.80
CA ALA A 325 -4.82 11.57 -5.33
C ALA A 325 -5.84 12.06 -6.37
N GLN A 326 -6.80 11.22 -6.78
CA GLN A 326 -7.89 11.56 -7.70
C GLN A 326 -7.35 11.99 -9.06
N ARG A 327 -6.63 11.06 -9.70
CA ARG A 327 -5.96 11.28 -10.98
C ARG A 327 -6.31 10.20 -11.99
N ILE A 328 -5.95 10.48 -13.23
CA ILE A 328 -5.74 9.45 -14.24
C ILE A 328 -4.29 9.43 -14.68
N PHE A 329 -3.86 8.25 -15.10
CA PHE A 329 -2.57 8.01 -15.70
C PHE A 329 -2.76 7.54 -17.14
N LEU A 330 -1.88 8.02 -18.02
CA LEU A 330 -1.79 7.59 -19.40
C LEU A 330 -0.47 6.86 -19.60
N PHE A 331 -0.55 5.66 -20.16
CA PHE A 331 0.57 4.80 -20.46
C PHE A 331 0.65 4.50 -21.96
N ASP A 332 1.87 4.40 -22.47
CA ASP A 332 2.17 3.70 -23.71
C ASP A 332 2.21 2.20 -23.42
N ALA A 333 1.34 1.44 -24.08
CA ALA A 333 1.16 0.01 -23.87
C ALA A 333 1.73 -0.87 -25.00
N ARG A 334 2.49 -0.29 -25.96
CA ARG A 334 3.09 -1.05 -27.09
C ARG A 334 4.15 -2.06 -26.66
N GLY A 335 4.85 -1.77 -25.56
CA GLY A 335 5.96 -2.57 -25.09
C GLY A 335 5.54 -3.73 -24.17
N GLU A 336 6.51 -4.60 -23.85
CA GLU A 336 6.35 -5.62 -22.82
C GLU A 336 5.99 -4.98 -21.46
N ILE A 337 6.47 -3.78 -21.17
CA ILE A 337 6.14 -3.03 -19.95
C ILE A 337 5.42 -1.74 -20.33
N PRO A 338 4.20 -1.47 -19.79
CA PRO A 338 3.54 -0.19 -20.00
C PRO A 338 4.34 0.96 -19.38
N ILE A 339 4.56 2.03 -20.15
CA ILE A 339 5.38 3.18 -19.72
C ILE A 339 4.47 4.37 -19.44
N LEU A 340 4.55 4.95 -18.25
CA LEU A 340 3.79 6.15 -17.91
C LEU A 340 4.28 7.33 -18.76
N ILE A 341 3.37 7.94 -19.50
CA ILE A 341 3.66 9.07 -20.40
C ILE A 341 2.96 10.37 -20.01
N GLY A 342 1.96 10.33 -19.14
CA GLY A 342 1.30 11.52 -18.62
C GLY A 342 0.30 11.23 -17.51
N GLN A 343 -0.16 12.29 -16.85
CA GLN A 343 -1.19 12.21 -15.81
C GLN A 343 -2.09 13.45 -15.87
N TRP A 344 -3.28 13.36 -15.29
CA TRP A 344 -4.17 14.51 -15.12
C TRP A 344 -5.09 14.37 -13.91
N GLY A 345 -5.41 15.50 -13.29
CA GLY A 345 -6.33 15.58 -12.16
C GLY A 345 -5.61 15.75 -10.82
N GLU A 346 -6.36 16.27 -9.86
CA GLU A 346 -6.00 16.38 -8.45
C GLU A 346 -7.28 16.40 -7.62
N ARG A 347 -7.18 16.08 -6.32
CA ARG A 347 -8.35 16.06 -5.44
C ARG A 347 -9.00 17.44 -5.27
N GLY A 348 -10.29 17.54 -5.57
CA GLY A 348 -11.09 18.73 -5.28
C GLY A 348 -12.41 18.83 -6.04
N ARG A 349 -13.21 19.85 -5.70
CA ARG A 349 -14.57 20.05 -6.23
C ARG A 349 -14.66 21.04 -7.39
N GLU A 350 -13.62 21.83 -7.61
CA GLU A 350 -13.60 22.87 -8.63
C GLU A 350 -13.37 22.30 -10.03
N MET A 351 -13.56 23.11 -11.08
CA MET A 351 -13.22 22.70 -12.45
C MET A 351 -11.74 22.33 -12.54
N GLY A 352 -11.44 21.19 -13.17
CA GLY A 352 -10.08 20.68 -13.30
C GLY A 352 -9.60 19.82 -12.13
N LEU A 353 -10.37 19.75 -11.04
CA LEU A 353 -10.14 18.86 -9.90
C LEU A 353 -11.14 17.70 -9.93
N LEU A 354 -10.84 16.59 -9.27
CA LEU A 354 -11.64 15.36 -9.23
C LEU A 354 -11.93 14.96 -7.77
N MET A 355 -13.09 14.36 -7.49
CA MET A 355 -13.39 13.82 -6.16
C MET A 355 -13.60 12.31 -6.14
N ARG A 356 -14.14 11.73 -7.22
CA ARG A 356 -14.19 10.28 -7.42
C ARG A 356 -14.37 9.92 -8.89
N SER A 357 -13.28 9.66 -9.60
CA SER A 357 -13.33 9.17 -10.99
C SER A 357 -13.80 7.71 -11.04
N GLU A 358 -15.09 7.48 -11.27
CA GLU A 358 -15.71 6.14 -11.22
C GLU A 358 -15.66 5.41 -12.57
N ALA A 359 -15.69 6.18 -13.67
CA ALA A 359 -15.70 5.65 -15.02
C ALA A 359 -14.76 6.43 -15.93
N ILE A 360 -14.08 5.71 -16.82
CA ILE A 360 -13.13 6.26 -17.80
C ILE A 360 -13.40 5.63 -19.16
N ALA A 361 -13.23 6.38 -20.24
CA ALA A 361 -13.19 5.87 -21.61
C ALA A 361 -12.09 6.59 -22.39
N LEU A 362 -11.54 5.91 -23.39
CA LEU A 362 -10.45 6.38 -24.22
C LEU A 362 -10.85 6.30 -25.70
N ASP A 363 -10.60 7.38 -26.43
CA ASP A 363 -10.63 7.48 -27.88
C ASP A 363 -9.21 7.84 -28.32
N ALA A 364 -8.38 6.82 -28.54
CA ALA A 364 -6.97 6.99 -28.87
C ALA A 364 -6.78 7.62 -30.24
N ALA A 365 -7.67 7.31 -31.20
CA ALA A 365 -7.62 7.83 -32.56
C ALA A 365 -7.75 9.36 -32.62
N ASN A 366 -8.62 9.94 -31.78
CA ASN A 366 -8.78 11.39 -31.67
C ASN A 366 -8.11 11.99 -30.43
N GLN A 367 -7.33 11.19 -29.69
CA GLN A 367 -6.60 11.56 -28.48
C GLN A 367 -7.49 12.22 -27.41
N ARG A 368 -8.62 11.58 -27.09
CA ARG A 368 -9.59 12.05 -26.09
C ARG A 368 -9.76 11.05 -24.96
N VAL A 369 -9.93 11.55 -23.75
CA VAL A 369 -10.31 10.77 -22.56
C VAL A 369 -11.59 11.33 -21.98
N PHE A 370 -12.53 10.46 -21.67
CA PHE A 370 -13.80 10.79 -21.02
C PHE A 370 -13.81 10.24 -19.60
N LEU A 371 -14.35 11.02 -18.66
CA LEU A 371 -14.27 10.76 -17.22
C LEU A 371 -15.59 11.08 -16.55
N ALA A 372 -16.16 10.14 -15.79
CA ALA A 372 -17.26 10.44 -14.87
C ALA A 372 -16.73 10.66 -13.46
N ASP A 373 -16.85 11.89 -12.96
CA ASP A 373 -16.54 12.27 -11.59
C ASP A 373 -17.81 12.18 -10.75
N ARG A 374 -17.96 11.04 -10.08
CA ARG A 374 -19.19 10.59 -9.43
C ARG A 374 -19.62 11.46 -8.26
N VAL A 375 -18.67 12.04 -7.52
CA VAL A 375 -18.96 12.85 -6.33
C VAL A 375 -19.26 14.29 -6.72
N ASN A 376 -18.58 14.82 -7.73
CA ASN A 376 -18.89 16.14 -8.25
C ASN A 376 -20.05 16.13 -9.27
N GLU A 377 -20.58 14.94 -9.60
CA GLU A 377 -21.68 14.75 -10.56
C GLU A 377 -21.36 15.36 -11.94
N ARG A 378 -20.14 15.11 -12.42
CA ARG A 378 -19.64 15.68 -13.68
C ARG A 378 -19.21 14.62 -14.68
N LEU A 379 -19.40 14.95 -15.95
CA LEU A 379 -18.73 14.29 -17.07
C LEU A 379 -17.67 15.26 -17.61
N VAL A 380 -16.44 14.77 -17.74
CA VAL A 380 -15.27 15.55 -18.18
C VAL A 380 -14.71 14.91 -19.44
N GLU A 381 -14.30 15.76 -20.37
CA GLU A 381 -13.58 15.38 -21.57
C GLU A 381 -12.25 16.12 -21.61
N LEU A 382 -11.19 15.33 -21.79
CA LEU A 382 -9.83 15.78 -21.95
C LEU A 382 -9.39 15.46 -23.37
N ALA A 383 -8.59 16.35 -23.94
CA ALA A 383 -7.72 16.01 -25.06
C ALA A 383 -6.30 15.85 -24.53
N PHE A 384 -5.51 15.00 -25.17
CA PHE A 384 -4.10 14.88 -24.91
C PHE A 384 -3.30 15.02 -26.20
N ASP A 385 -2.01 15.30 -26.08
CA ASP A 385 -1.07 15.33 -27.20
C ASP A 385 -0.18 14.09 -27.14
N TRP A 386 -0.22 13.24 -28.17
CA TRP A 386 0.59 12.03 -28.29
C TRP A 386 1.09 11.87 -29.73
N ASP A 387 2.40 12.02 -29.92
CA ASP A 387 3.09 11.90 -31.21
C ASP A 387 3.74 10.51 -31.40
N GLY A 388 3.60 9.63 -30.42
CA GLY A 388 4.25 8.31 -30.39
C GLY A 388 5.64 8.31 -29.74
N THR A 389 6.16 9.46 -29.30
CA THR A 389 7.45 9.57 -28.63
C THR A 389 7.32 9.25 -27.14
N VAL A 390 7.98 8.18 -26.70
CA VAL A 390 7.99 7.75 -25.30
C VAL A 390 8.72 8.78 -24.44
N GLY A 391 8.00 9.39 -23.51
CA GLY A 391 8.52 10.34 -22.54
C GLY A 391 7.41 10.87 -21.65
N TYR A 392 7.69 11.08 -20.37
CA TYR A 392 6.71 11.65 -19.45
C TYR A 392 6.58 13.17 -19.68
N ALA A 393 5.34 13.66 -19.71
CA ALA A 393 5.03 15.09 -19.75
C ALA A 393 3.85 15.43 -18.83
N GLU A 394 4.06 16.34 -17.88
CA GLU A 394 3.02 16.75 -16.92
C GLU A 394 1.83 17.44 -17.60
N ASN A 395 2.10 18.29 -18.60
CA ASN A 395 1.09 19.09 -19.29
C ASN A 395 0.53 18.40 -20.54
N ARG A 396 0.53 17.06 -20.58
CA ARG A 396 0.07 16.30 -21.76
C ARG A 396 -1.43 16.48 -22.01
N PHE A 397 -2.21 16.69 -20.94
CA PHE A 397 -3.66 16.81 -21.00
C PHE A 397 -4.13 18.26 -20.99
N ARG A 398 -5.21 18.52 -21.71
CA ARG A 398 -6.01 19.75 -21.64
C ARG A 398 -7.48 19.41 -21.48
N MET A 399 -8.17 20.10 -20.60
CA MET A 399 -9.62 19.94 -20.44
C MET A 399 -10.34 20.62 -21.62
N VAL A 400 -11.13 19.84 -22.36
CA VAL A 400 -11.93 20.32 -23.50
C VAL A 400 -13.31 20.75 -23.04
N ARG A 401 -13.96 19.91 -22.22
CA ARG A 401 -15.33 20.12 -21.76
C ARG A 401 -15.53 19.52 -20.37
N SER A 402 -16.36 20.17 -19.57
CA SER A 402 -16.85 19.65 -18.28
C SER A 402 -18.32 20.02 -18.15
N ILE A 403 -19.18 19.03 -17.89
CA ILE A 403 -20.62 19.24 -17.69
C ILE A 403 -21.01 18.75 -16.30
N ASP A 404 -21.73 19.62 -15.57
CA ASP A 404 -22.53 19.26 -14.41
C ASP A 404 -23.78 18.49 -14.87
N LEU A 405 -23.85 17.21 -14.53
CA LEU A 405 -24.91 16.31 -14.99
C LEU A 405 -26.27 16.65 -14.38
N VAL A 406 -26.32 17.20 -13.16
CA VAL A 406 -27.57 17.64 -12.52
C VAL A 406 -28.14 18.84 -13.27
N ALA A 407 -27.32 19.89 -13.45
CA ALA A 407 -27.73 21.11 -14.12
C ALA A 407 -28.09 20.82 -15.59
N TRP A 408 -27.31 19.99 -16.26
CA TRP A 408 -27.58 19.58 -17.63
C TRP A 408 -28.90 18.81 -17.74
N THR A 409 -29.16 17.84 -16.85
CA THR A 409 -30.39 17.04 -16.87
C THR A 409 -31.60 17.94 -16.69
N LYS A 410 -31.60 18.83 -15.68
CA LYS A 410 -32.68 19.82 -15.46
C LYS A 410 -32.91 20.73 -16.67
N ALA A 411 -31.83 21.18 -17.33
CA ALA A 411 -31.93 22.13 -18.42
C ALA A 411 -32.37 21.49 -19.76
N ARG A 412 -32.05 20.21 -19.98
CA ARG A 412 -32.27 19.53 -21.27
C ARG A 412 -33.34 18.47 -21.25
N LEU A 413 -33.65 17.93 -20.08
CA LEU A 413 -34.67 16.92 -19.82
C LEU A 413 -35.51 17.35 -18.60
N PRO A 414 -36.30 18.44 -18.70
CA PRO A 414 -36.98 19.04 -17.56
C PRO A 414 -38.00 18.11 -16.89
N ASP A 415 -38.50 17.10 -17.61
CA ASP A 415 -39.45 16.10 -17.10
C ASP A 415 -38.76 14.89 -16.45
N ALA A 416 -37.42 14.80 -16.50
CA ALA A 416 -36.69 13.70 -15.89
C ALA A 416 -36.70 13.83 -14.36
N THR A 417 -37.10 12.76 -13.68
CA THR A 417 -37.07 12.65 -12.21
C THR A 417 -35.75 12.08 -11.66
N TRP A 418 -34.82 11.80 -12.56
CA TRP A 418 -33.51 11.21 -12.31
C TRP A 418 -32.40 12.17 -12.72
N THR A 419 -31.17 11.85 -12.34
CA THR A 419 -29.97 12.49 -12.86
C THR A 419 -28.97 11.41 -13.22
N LEU A 420 -28.35 11.53 -14.39
CA LEU A 420 -27.33 10.58 -14.83
C LEU A 420 -26.15 10.54 -13.86
N ARG A 421 -25.72 9.33 -13.57
CA ARG A 421 -24.54 9.03 -12.78
C ARG A 421 -23.83 7.81 -13.37
N PRO A 422 -23.05 7.99 -14.45
CA PRO A 422 -22.36 6.87 -15.08
C PRO A 422 -21.37 6.19 -14.11
N ASP A 423 -21.52 4.88 -13.94
CA ASP A 423 -20.59 3.99 -13.21
C ASP A 423 -19.61 3.29 -14.18
N ASP A 424 -19.93 3.28 -15.48
CA ASP A 424 -19.04 2.87 -16.58
C ASP A 424 -19.20 3.81 -17.79
N LEU A 425 -18.12 3.95 -18.54
CA LEU A 425 -18.04 4.68 -19.81
C LEU A 425 -17.25 3.81 -20.78
N TRP A 426 -17.66 3.80 -22.04
CA TRP A 426 -16.96 3.04 -23.07
C TRP A 426 -17.08 3.71 -24.43
N PHE A 427 -15.96 3.91 -25.11
CA PHE A 427 -15.97 4.40 -26.49
C PHE A 427 -15.72 3.20 -27.41
N ASP A 428 -16.62 2.97 -28.36
CA ASP A 428 -16.54 1.83 -29.28
C ASP A 428 -15.87 2.17 -30.62
N GLY A 429 -15.26 3.35 -30.71
CA GLY A 429 -14.69 3.91 -31.94
C GLY A 429 -15.63 4.90 -32.65
N GLU A 430 -16.92 4.91 -32.31
CA GLU A 430 -17.91 5.80 -32.92
C GLU A 430 -18.74 6.55 -31.87
N HIS A 431 -19.21 5.85 -30.83
CA HIS A 431 -20.14 6.38 -29.84
C HIS A 431 -19.61 6.19 -28.41
N LEU A 432 -19.85 7.19 -27.56
CA LEU A 432 -19.60 7.10 -26.12
C LEU A 432 -20.80 6.46 -25.42
N HIS A 433 -20.61 5.26 -24.90
CA HIS A 433 -21.58 4.46 -24.17
C HIS A 433 -21.46 4.70 -22.66
N PHE A 434 -22.54 4.41 -21.93
CA PHE A 434 -22.57 4.49 -20.48
C PHE A 434 -23.41 3.37 -19.84
N ALA A 435 -23.06 3.05 -18.59
CA ALA A 435 -23.91 2.33 -17.67
C ALA A 435 -24.11 3.18 -16.40
N ASP A 436 -25.35 3.27 -15.93
CA ASP A 436 -25.74 4.00 -14.72
C ASP A 436 -26.43 3.02 -13.77
N ALA A 437 -25.68 2.58 -12.76
CA ALA A 437 -26.13 1.55 -11.83
C ALA A 437 -27.29 2.06 -10.97
N ARG A 438 -27.30 3.36 -10.64
CA ARG A 438 -28.30 3.95 -9.75
C ARG A 438 -29.67 4.02 -10.41
N ASN A 439 -29.70 4.39 -11.69
CA ASN A 439 -30.95 4.54 -12.43
C ASN A 439 -31.34 3.27 -13.21
N ALA A 440 -30.49 2.23 -13.18
CA ALA A 440 -30.64 1.01 -13.95
C ALA A 440 -30.71 1.27 -15.47
N PHE A 441 -29.87 2.18 -15.96
CA PHE A 441 -29.83 2.58 -17.37
C PHE A 441 -28.54 2.13 -18.04
N VAL A 442 -28.66 1.78 -19.31
CA VAL A 442 -27.53 1.69 -20.23
C VAL A 442 -27.88 2.45 -21.51
N GLY A 443 -26.89 3.10 -22.11
CA GLY A 443 -27.18 3.94 -23.26
C GLY A 443 -25.94 4.45 -23.97
N VAL A 444 -26.20 5.32 -24.95
CA VAL A 444 -25.21 6.02 -25.75
C VAL A 444 -25.43 7.52 -25.68
N PHE A 445 -24.33 8.27 -25.62
CA PHE A 445 -24.32 9.71 -25.74
C PHE A 445 -24.14 10.12 -27.21
N ASP A 446 -24.91 11.12 -27.65
CA ASP A 446 -24.59 11.87 -28.86
C ASP A 446 -23.41 12.84 -28.61
N GLU A 447 -22.93 13.51 -29.66
CA GLU A 447 -21.84 14.50 -29.57
C GLU A 447 -22.15 15.67 -28.59
N ARG A 448 -23.43 15.93 -28.32
CA ARG A 448 -23.90 16.95 -27.38
C ARG A 448 -24.09 16.42 -25.96
N TRP A 449 -23.74 15.14 -25.72
CA TRP A 449 -23.96 14.36 -24.50
C TRP A 449 -25.43 14.18 -24.12
N ARG A 450 -26.31 14.11 -25.12
CA ARG A 450 -27.69 13.68 -24.89
C ARG A 450 -27.72 12.15 -24.83
N PRO A 451 -28.26 11.55 -23.75
CA PRO A 451 -28.35 10.11 -23.65
C PRO A 451 -29.51 9.59 -24.52
N THR A 452 -29.26 8.52 -25.23
CA THR A 452 -30.29 7.65 -25.81
C THR A 452 -30.19 6.31 -25.09
N LEU A 453 -31.29 5.89 -24.44
CA LEU A 453 -31.33 4.65 -23.69
C LEU A 453 -31.38 3.45 -24.66
N LEU A 454 -30.52 2.47 -24.41
CA LEU A 454 -30.53 1.18 -25.07
C LEU A 454 -31.41 0.19 -24.28
N ALA A 455 -31.34 0.24 -22.95
CA ALA A 455 -32.18 -0.53 -22.05
C ALA A 455 -32.28 0.17 -20.68
N ASP A 456 -33.34 -0.16 -19.94
CA ASP A 456 -33.62 0.37 -18.61
C ASP A 456 -34.15 -0.71 -17.64
N ALA A 457 -34.63 -0.30 -16.46
CA ALA A 457 -35.19 -1.22 -15.46
C ALA A 457 -36.33 -2.11 -15.98
N SER A 458 -37.11 -1.67 -16.99
CA SER A 458 -38.19 -2.47 -17.58
C SER A 458 -37.68 -3.73 -18.30
N CYS A 459 -36.39 -3.74 -18.62
CA CYS A 459 -35.67 -4.83 -19.26
C CYS A 459 -35.11 -5.84 -18.24
N GLY A 460 -35.33 -5.58 -16.95
CA GLY A 460 -34.80 -6.38 -15.85
C GLY A 460 -33.42 -5.95 -15.36
N LEU A 461 -32.94 -4.75 -15.74
CA LEU A 461 -31.74 -4.16 -15.16
C LEU A 461 -31.99 -3.74 -13.71
N SER A 462 -30.98 -3.89 -12.86
CA SER A 462 -31.02 -3.47 -11.46
C SER A 462 -29.86 -2.54 -11.10
N ALA A 463 -28.63 -2.89 -11.49
CA ALA A 463 -27.44 -2.07 -11.27
C ALA A 463 -26.38 -2.37 -12.35
N PRO A 464 -26.58 -1.93 -13.60
CA PRO A 464 -25.60 -2.11 -14.67
C PRO A 464 -24.30 -1.40 -14.31
N ALA A 465 -23.20 -2.15 -14.27
CA ALA A 465 -21.89 -1.72 -13.81
C ALA A 465 -20.82 -1.73 -14.91
N GLN A 466 -21.05 -2.42 -16.03
CA GLN A 466 -20.18 -2.37 -17.21
C GLN A 466 -20.99 -2.73 -18.47
N LEU A 467 -20.69 -2.09 -19.60
CA LEU A 467 -21.33 -2.35 -20.91
C LEU A 467 -20.28 -2.49 -22.02
N ARG A 468 -20.27 -3.61 -22.75
CA ARG A 468 -19.41 -3.83 -23.94
C ARG A 468 -20.20 -4.52 -25.05
N LYS A 469 -19.65 -4.61 -26.27
CA LYS A 469 -20.20 -5.49 -27.32
C LYS A 469 -19.48 -6.85 -27.32
N ASP A 470 -20.21 -7.91 -27.65
CA ASP A 470 -19.61 -9.20 -28.03
C ASP A 470 -19.03 -9.14 -29.46
N THR A 471 -18.39 -10.23 -29.90
CA THR A 471 -17.78 -10.32 -31.24
C THR A 471 -18.78 -10.27 -32.39
N ASN A 472 -20.08 -10.47 -32.12
CA ASN A 472 -21.16 -10.34 -33.11
C ASN A 472 -21.80 -8.95 -33.08
N GLY A 473 -21.33 -8.04 -32.23
CA GLY A 473 -21.84 -6.68 -32.11
C GLY A 473 -23.03 -6.53 -31.15
N ARG A 474 -23.43 -7.58 -30.42
CA ARG A 474 -24.52 -7.50 -29.43
C ARG A 474 -24.03 -6.87 -28.14
N TYR A 475 -24.88 -6.09 -27.49
CA TYR A 475 -24.55 -5.51 -26.19
C TYR A 475 -24.56 -6.55 -25.08
N VAL A 476 -23.51 -6.55 -24.27
CA VAL A 476 -23.34 -7.36 -23.06
C VAL A 476 -23.20 -6.42 -21.87
N ILE A 477 -24.00 -6.68 -20.85
CA ILE A 477 -24.11 -5.85 -19.66
C ILE A 477 -23.74 -6.69 -18.46
N LEU A 478 -22.83 -6.17 -17.66
CA LEU A 478 -22.59 -6.66 -16.31
C LEU A 478 -23.52 -5.94 -15.34
N ASP A 479 -24.38 -6.68 -14.63
CA ASP A 479 -25.23 -6.12 -13.59
C ASP A 479 -24.74 -6.55 -12.21
N ALA A 480 -24.31 -5.58 -11.40
CA ALA A 480 -23.68 -5.80 -10.10
C ALA A 480 -24.66 -6.34 -9.04
N ASN A 481 -25.92 -5.90 -9.05
CA ASN A 481 -26.91 -6.40 -8.11
C ASN A 481 -27.35 -7.83 -8.47
N ARG A 482 -27.47 -8.11 -9.76
CA ARG A 482 -27.82 -9.45 -10.26
C ARG A 482 -26.62 -10.39 -10.30
N ARG A 483 -25.39 -9.87 -10.14
CA ARG A 483 -24.11 -10.61 -10.11
C ARG A 483 -23.92 -11.50 -11.35
N ALA A 484 -24.32 -11.01 -12.51
CA ALA A 484 -24.31 -11.77 -13.75
C ALA A 484 -24.11 -10.87 -14.98
N LEU A 485 -23.69 -11.50 -16.08
CA LEU A 485 -23.63 -10.87 -17.40
C LEU A 485 -24.90 -11.20 -18.19
N PHE A 486 -25.36 -10.24 -18.97
CA PHE A 486 -26.57 -10.35 -19.78
C PHE A 486 -26.32 -9.84 -21.19
N SER A 487 -26.81 -10.54 -22.21
CA SER A 487 -26.88 -9.99 -23.57
C SER A 487 -28.23 -9.33 -23.83
N LEU A 488 -28.23 -8.21 -24.55
CA LEU A 488 -29.44 -7.61 -25.13
C LEU A 488 -29.76 -8.27 -26.47
N ASP A 489 -31.04 -8.55 -26.69
CA ASP A 489 -31.56 -9.16 -27.92
C ASP A 489 -31.62 -8.17 -29.10
N GLU A 490 -31.53 -8.67 -30.32
CA GLU A 490 -31.66 -7.88 -31.56
C GLU A 490 -33.13 -7.48 -31.82
N GLU A 491 -34.09 -8.22 -31.26
CA GLU A 491 -35.53 -8.08 -31.51
C GLU A 491 -36.26 -7.21 -30.46
N GLY A 492 -35.56 -6.75 -29.42
CA GLY A 492 -36.08 -5.94 -28.31
C GLY A 492 -35.18 -6.01 -27.06
N PRO A 493 -35.47 -5.28 -25.98
CA PRO A 493 -34.49 -5.12 -24.90
C PRO A 493 -34.53 -6.23 -23.82
N LEU A 494 -34.98 -7.45 -24.15
CA LEU A 494 -34.99 -8.55 -23.17
C LEU A 494 -33.56 -9.07 -22.93
N LEU A 495 -33.20 -9.21 -21.64
CA LEU A 495 -31.88 -9.67 -21.21
C LEU A 495 -31.81 -11.21 -21.14
N GLN A 496 -30.84 -11.80 -21.83
CA GLN A 496 -30.51 -13.23 -21.70
C GLN A 496 -29.27 -13.41 -20.81
N VAL A 497 -29.33 -14.30 -19.83
CA VAL A 497 -28.21 -14.58 -18.90
C VAL A 497 -27.09 -15.30 -19.65
N ILE A 498 -25.86 -14.83 -19.49
CA ILE A 498 -24.65 -15.52 -19.95
C ILE A 498 -24.14 -16.40 -18.78
N PRO A 499 -24.11 -17.73 -18.93
CA PRO A 499 -23.74 -18.63 -17.84
C PRO A 499 -22.23 -18.59 -17.58
N THR A 500 -21.81 -17.82 -16.59
CA THR A 500 -20.37 -17.65 -16.25
C THR A 500 -19.93 -18.38 -14.98
N GLY A 501 -20.86 -18.67 -14.06
CA GLY A 501 -20.55 -19.30 -12.77
C GLY A 501 -19.77 -18.42 -11.78
N ILE A 502 -19.71 -17.11 -12.06
CA ILE A 502 -19.09 -16.09 -11.18
C ILE A 502 -20.02 -15.74 -10.00
N LYS A 503 -19.44 -15.28 -8.89
CA LYS A 503 -20.17 -14.87 -7.69
C LYS A 503 -20.27 -13.37 -7.52
N ASP A 504 -19.19 -12.62 -7.74
CA ASP A 504 -19.20 -11.16 -7.67
C ASP A 504 -18.28 -10.55 -8.74
N PRO A 505 -18.79 -10.30 -9.95
CA PRO A 505 -17.96 -9.80 -11.04
C PRO A 505 -17.29 -8.45 -10.74
N GLY A 506 -16.03 -8.30 -11.14
CA GLY A 506 -15.27 -7.04 -11.11
C GLY A 506 -15.27 -6.29 -12.46
N GLY A 507 -15.14 -7.05 -13.55
CA GLY A 507 -15.16 -6.57 -14.93
C GLY A 507 -15.02 -7.73 -15.93
N PHE A 508 -15.32 -7.46 -17.20
CA PHE A 508 -15.20 -8.44 -18.28
C PHE A 508 -14.68 -7.83 -19.58
N VAL A 509 -14.10 -8.67 -20.44
CA VAL A 509 -13.71 -8.36 -21.82
C VAL A 509 -13.91 -9.57 -22.73
N TYR A 510 -14.12 -9.29 -24.02
CA TYR A 510 -14.09 -10.31 -25.08
C TYR A 510 -12.78 -10.23 -25.86
N GLN A 511 -12.24 -11.39 -26.20
CA GLN A 511 -11.21 -11.52 -27.23
C GLN A 511 -11.87 -11.70 -28.59
N SER A 512 -11.13 -11.42 -29.67
CA SER A 512 -11.62 -11.46 -31.05
C SER A 512 -12.13 -12.84 -31.51
N ASP A 513 -11.72 -13.92 -30.85
CA ASP A 513 -12.17 -15.29 -31.12
C ASP A 513 -13.47 -15.67 -30.38
N GLY A 514 -14.06 -14.73 -29.63
CA GLY A 514 -15.28 -14.94 -28.84
C GLY A 514 -15.04 -15.44 -27.42
N THR A 515 -13.78 -15.63 -27.00
CA THR A 515 -13.45 -15.99 -25.62
C THR A 515 -13.79 -14.84 -24.67
N LEU A 516 -14.52 -15.15 -23.60
CA LEU A 516 -14.91 -14.20 -22.56
C LEU A 516 -14.00 -14.36 -21.35
N PHE A 517 -13.43 -13.25 -20.89
CA PHE A 517 -12.70 -13.17 -19.64
C PHE A 517 -13.45 -12.33 -18.62
N VAL A 518 -13.50 -12.80 -17.38
CA VAL A 518 -14.24 -12.14 -16.28
C VAL A 518 -13.43 -12.24 -15.00
N THR A 519 -13.34 -11.15 -14.24
CA THR A 519 -12.80 -11.14 -12.88
C THR A 519 -13.92 -11.41 -11.87
N ASP A 520 -13.70 -12.28 -10.87
CA ASP A 520 -14.64 -12.59 -9.79
C ASP A 520 -14.05 -12.16 -8.44
N ARG A 521 -14.52 -11.03 -7.90
CA ARG A 521 -14.06 -10.42 -6.64
C ARG A 521 -14.41 -11.24 -5.40
N ALA A 522 -15.41 -12.12 -5.49
CA ALA A 522 -15.80 -12.95 -4.34
C ALA A 522 -15.01 -14.26 -4.25
N LYS A 523 -14.28 -14.61 -5.32
CA LYS A 523 -13.41 -15.79 -5.36
C LYS A 523 -11.94 -15.44 -5.62
N ASP A 524 -11.66 -14.18 -5.90
CA ASP A 524 -10.34 -13.68 -6.31
C ASP A 524 -9.79 -14.40 -7.55
N GLU A 525 -10.65 -14.61 -8.54
CA GLU A 525 -10.31 -15.36 -9.75
C GLU A 525 -10.35 -14.48 -11.01
N LEU A 526 -9.44 -14.75 -11.95
CA LEU A 526 -9.64 -14.43 -13.36
C LEU A 526 -10.14 -15.70 -14.05
N VAL A 527 -11.29 -15.62 -14.71
CA VAL A 527 -11.97 -16.76 -15.31
C VAL A 527 -12.05 -16.57 -16.82
N ARG A 528 -11.71 -17.62 -17.56
CA ARG A 528 -11.91 -17.74 -19.01
C ARG A 528 -13.11 -18.62 -19.30
N ILE A 529 -13.95 -18.18 -20.24
CA ILE A 529 -15.15 -18.87 -20.69
C ILE A 529 -15.11 -18.97 -22.22
N GLN A 530 -15.21 -20.19 -22.73
CA GLN A 530 -15.24 -20.47 -24.16
C GLN A 530 -16.35 -21.49 -24.44
N GLY A 531 -17.44 -21.04 -25.06
CA GLY A 531 -18.68 -21.83 -25.11
C GLY A 531 -19.17 -22.15 -23.70
N ASP A 532 -19.39 -23.44 -23.41
CA ASP A 532 -19.79 -23.91 -22.06
C ASP A 532 -18.60 -24.21 -21.14
N ALA A 533 -17.36 -24.10 -21.64
CA ALA A 533 -16.16 -24.45 -20.88
C ALA A 533 -15.71 -23.27 -20.00
N ARG A 534 -15.49 -23.53 -18.70
CA ARG A 534 -14.97 -22.57 -17.71
C ARG A 534 -13.60 -23.03 -17.21
N SER A 535 -12.61 -22.14 -17.25
CA SER A 535 -11.29 -22.36 -16.63
C SER A 535 -10.87 -21.17 -15.77
N VAL A 536 -10.29 -21.44 -14.60
CA VAL A 536 -9.69 -20.44 -13.72
C VAL A 536 -8.24 -20.22 -14.17
N LEU A 537 -7.85 -18.96 -14.36
CA LEU A 537 -6.53 -18.57 -14.85
C LEU A 537 -5.62 -18.02 -13.75
N ALA A 538 -6.22 -17.44 -12.72
CA ALA A 538 -5.51 -16.93 -11.56
C ALA A 538 -6.33 -17.24 -10.30
N GLN A 539 -5.62 -17.49 -9.20
CA GLN A 539 -6.19 -17.88 -7.90
C GLN A 539 -5.98 -16.78 -6.86
N THR A 540 -6.66 -16.92 -5.72
CA THR A 540 -6.47 -16.05 -4.56
C THR A 540 -5.01 -16.02 -4.10
N GLY A 541 -4.46 -14.83 -3.88
CA GLY A 541 -3.16 -14.65 -3.27
C GLY A 541 -2.51 -13.31 -3.62
N SER A 542 -1.25 -13.16 -3.20
CA SER A 542 -0.47 -11.92 -3.35
C SER A 542 0.84 -12.11 -4.11
N ASP A 543 1.21 -13.34 -4.49
CA ASP A 543 2.34 -13.59 -5.37
C ASP A 543 2.01 -13.16 -6.82
N HIS A 544 3.03 -13.05 -7.65
CA HIS A 544 2.91 -12.78 -9.07
C HIS A 544 2.10 -13.87 -9.77
N GLY A 545 0.99 -13.46 -10.40
CA GLY A 545 0.01 -14.35 -11.03
C GLY A 545 -1.16 -14.75 -10.14
N GLU A 546 -1.12 -14.38 -8.85
CA GLU A 546 -2.26 -14.51 -7.94
C GLU A 546 -2.99 -13.17 -7.83
N LEU A 547 -4.29 -13.20 -7.55
CA LEU A 547 -5.15 -12.03 -7.50
C LEU A 547 -5.81 -11.92 -6.13
N TRP A 548 -6.17 -10.69 -5.76
CA TRP A 548 -7.01 -10.45 -4.60
C TRP A 548 -7.89 -9.21 -4.82
N GLN A 549 -9.21 -9.40 -4.73
CA GLN A 549 -10.26 -8.48 -5.17
C GLN A 549 -10.05 -7.90 -6.58
N PRO A 550 -9.82 -8.74 -7.61
CA PRO A 550 -9.58 -8.25 -8.97
C PRO A 550 -10.81 -7.50 -9.51
N ALA A 551 -10.62 -6.25 -9.94
CA ALA A 551 -11.70 -5.42 -10.47
C ALA A 551 -11.60 -5.27 -11.99
N GLY A 552 -11.22 -4.08 -12.46
CA GLY A 552 -11.13 -3.74 -13.87
C GLY A 552 -10.29 -4.72 -14.68
N LEU A 553 -10.76 -5.00 -15.89
CA LEU A 553 -10.14 -5.90 -16.85
C LEU A 553 -10.11 -5.20 -18.20
N ALA A 554 -8.96 -5.18 -18.85
CA ALA A 554 -8.77 -4.64 -20.19
C ALA A 554 -7.95 -5.60 -21.05
N LEU A 555 -8.13 -5.55 -22.37
CA LEU A 555 -7.34 -6.32 -23.32
C LEU A 555 -6.32 -5.40 -23.99
N ALA A 556 -5.03 -5.72 -23.83
CA ALA A 556 -3.93 -5.02 -24.47
C ALA A 556 -3.84 -5.37 -25.98
N PRO A 557 -3.14 -4.56 -26.80
CA PRO A 557 -3.01 -4.81 -28.24
C PRO A 557 -2.34 -6.12 -28.60
N ASP A 558 -1.45 -6.61 -27.74
CA ASP A 558 -0.76 -7.88 -27.87
C ASP A 558 -1.55 -9.06 -27.24
N ALA A 559 -2.85 -8.85 -27.03
CA ALA A 559 -3.80 -9.81 -26.45
C ALA A 559 -3.54 -10.18 -24.98
N ARG A 560 -2.69 -9.45 -24.26
CA ARG A 560 -2.56 -9.62 -22.81
C ARG A 560 -3.79 -9.09 -22.08
N LEU A 561 -4.20 -9.80 -21.04
CA LEU A 561 -5.26 -9.41 -20.12
C LEU A 561 -4.66 -8.57 -19.00
N LEU A 562 -4.99 -7.27 -18.98
CA LEU A 562 -4.60 -6.36 -17.92
C LEU A 562 -5.66 -6.36 -16.82
N VAL A 563 -5.27 -6.81 -15.64
CA VAL A 563 -6.13 -6.97 -14.46
C VAL A 563 -5.73 -5.93 -13.42
N MET A 564 -6.70 -5.15 -12.95
CA MET A 564 -6.55 -4.32 -11.75
C MET A 564 -6.73 -5.21 -10.53
N ASP A 565 -5.60 -5.57 -9.92
CA ASP A 565 -5.53 -6.35 -8.69
C ASP A 565 -5.63 -5.39 -7.50
N VAL A 566 -6.85 -4.87 -7.33
CA VAL A 566 -7.15 -3.73 -6.46
C VAL A 566 -6.79 -4.01 -5.01
N GLY A 567 -7.04 -5.24 -4.56
CA GLY A 567 -6.66 -5.63 -3.22
C GLY A 567 -5.16 -5.50 -3.02
N ASN A 568 -4.37 -6.08 -3.92
CA ASN A 568 -2.91 -5.99 -3.84
C ASN A 568 -2.34 -4.62 -4.31
N HIS A 569 -3.18 -3.60 -4.53
CA HIS A 569 -2.80 -2.25 -4.96
C HIS A 569 -1.90 -2.21 -6.20
N ARG A 570 -2.12 -3.13 -7.15
CA ARG A 570 -1.24 -3.31 -8.32
C ARG A 570 -2.01 -3.59 -9.61
N ALA A 571 -1.34 -3.45 -10.75
CA ALA A 571 -1.80 -3.97 -12.03
C ALA A 571 -1.01 -5.23 -12.38
N GLN A 572 -1.68 -6.20 -12.99
CA GLN A 572 -1.04 -7.41 -13.52
C GLN A 572 -1.46 -7.65 -14.96
N ALA A 573 -0.58 -8.30 -15.72
CA ALA A 573 -0.86 -8.74 -17.08
C ALA A 573 -0.74 -10.26 -17.16
N PHE A 574 -1.69 -10.90 -17.84
CA PHE A 574 -1.71 -12.33 -18.12
C PHE A 574 -1.77 -12.54 -19.64
N ASP A 575 -1.24 -13.65 -20.15
CA ASP A 575 -1.49 -14.03 -21.54
C ASP A 575 -2.87 -14.71 -21.71
N ALA A 576 -3.19 -15.10 -22.94
CA ALA A 576 -4.46 -15.76 -23.27
C ALA A 576 -4.58 -17.18 -22.67
N GLN A 577 -3.46 -17.77 -22.26
CA GLN A 577 -3.40 -19.07 -21.60
C GLN A 577 -3.64 -18.94 -20.09
N GLY A 578 -3.48 -17.75 -19.52
CA GLY A 578 -3.60 -17.46 -18.10
C GLY A 578 -2.27 -17.41 -17.38
N GLU A 579 -1.15 -17.48 -18.11
CA GLU A 579 0.16 -17.37 -17.49
C GLU A 579 0.45 -15.90 -17.16
N TRP A 580 1.05 -15.67 -16.00
CA TRP A 580 1.42 -14.34 -15.57
C TRP A 580 2.58 -13.80 -16.40
N CYS A 581 2.36 -12.64 -17.01
CA CYS A 581 3.34 -11.96 -17.87
C CYS A 581 4.10 -10.88 -17.12
N LEU A 582 3.41 -10.05 -16.33
CA LEU A 582 4.04 -9.03 -15.51
C LEU A 582 3.13 -8.46 -14.42
N THR A 583 3.73 -7.78 -13.45
CA THR A 583 3.08 -6.91 -12.48
C THR A 583 3.65 -5.51 -12.65
N PHE A 584 2.83 -4.46 -12.74
CA PHE A 584 3.30 -3.09 -12.96
C PHE A 584 2.51 -2.00 -12.24
N GLY A 585 3.11 -0.81 -12.18
CA GLY A 585 2.52 0.44 -11.74
C GLY A 585 3.14 1.65 -12.44
N THR A 586 3.07 2.84 -11.85
CA THR A 586 3.54 4.11 -12.46
C THR A 586 5.06 4.31 -12.47
N GLY A 587 5.83 3.25 -12.21
CA GLY A 587 7.27 3.31 -12.07
C GLY A 587 7.96 1.97 -11.81
N ARG A 588 7.22 0.91 -11.50
CA ARG A 588 7.75 -0.45 -11.26
C ARG A 588 7.14 -1.44 -12.24
N ALA A 589 7.95 -2.39 -12.71
CA ALA A 589 7.45 -3.59 -13.35
C ALA A 589 8.27 -4.82 -12.91
N VAL A 590 7.61 -5.97 -12.75
CA VAL A 590 8.23 -7.27 -12.49
C VAL A 590 7.71 -8.25 -13.54
N THR A 591 8.60 -8.97 -14.20
CA THR A 591 8.32 -9.99 -15.22
C THR A 591 8.89 -11.35 -14.80
N PRO A 592 8.49 -12.49 -15.41
CA PRO A 592 9.10 -13.80 -15.17
C PRO A 592 10.62 -13.78 -15.29
N LYS A 593 11.18 -13.10 -16.29
CA LYS A 593 12.63 -12.97 -16.48
C LYS A 593 13.29 -12.33 -15.27
N THR A 594 12.73 -11.24 -14.76
CA THR A 594 13.25 -10.55 -13.57
C THR A 594 12.97 -11.29 -12.26
N ARG A 595 12.02 -12.25 -12.26
CA ARG A 595 11.67 -13.10 -11.12
C ARG A 595 12.55 -14.35 -11.03
N ASP A 596 12.84 -15.00 -12.16
CA ASP A 596 13.68 -16.21 -12.24
C ASP A 596 15.13 -15.92 -11.85
N LEU A 597 15.62 -14.72 -12.14
CA LEU A 597 16.90 -14.23 -11.61
C LEU A 597 16.93 -14.20 -10.07
N ARG A 598 15.77 -14.24 -9.38
CA ARG A 598 15.64 -14.15 -7.90
C ARG A 598 15.46 -15.49 -7.19
N ARG A 599 15.32 -16.60 -7.92
CA ARG A 599 15.29 -17.96 -7.32
C ARG A 599 16.68 -18.59 -7.48
N PRO A 600 17.53 -18.64 -6.45
CA PRO A 600 18.70 -19.51 -6.53
C PRO A 600 18.20 -20.93 -6.78
N SER A 601 18.70 -21.57 -7.85
CA SER A 601 18.40 -22.96 -8.15
C SER A 601 18.85 -23.82 -6.99
N LEU A 602 17.91 -24.29 -6.17
CA LEU A 602 18.15 -25.44 -5.29
C LEU A 602 18.20 -26.70 -6.17
N LEU A 603 19.29 -26.86 -6.91
CA LEU A 603 19.63 -28.10 -7.60
C LEU A 603 21.02 -28.53 -7.15
N SER A 604 20.98 -29.45 -6.16
CA SER A 604 21.91 -30.56 -5.92
C SER A 604 23.41 -30.30 -6.08
N GLU A 605 24.12 -30.19 -4.96
CA GLU A 605 25.49 -30.70 -4.90
C GLU A 605 25.45 -32.16 -4.40
N GLU A 606 25.93 -33.06 -5.26
CA GLU A 606 26.52 -34.35 -4.88
C GLU A 606 27.84 -34.15 -4.14
#